data_AF-A0A222WSV8-F1
#
_entry.id   AF-A0A222WSV8-F1
#
_cell.length_a   1.000
_cell.length_b   1.000
_cell.length_c   1.000
_cell.angle_alpha   90.00
_cell.angle_beta   90.00
_cell.angle_gamma   90.00
#
_symmetry.space_group_name_H-M   'P 1'
#
loop_
_entity.id
_entity.type
_entity.pdbx_description
1 polymer ?
#
loop_
_entity_poly.entity_id
_entity_poly.type
_entity_poly.pdbx_seq_one_letter_code
_entity_poly.pdbx_strand_id
1 'polypeptide(L)'
;MYLVYADEKGNVYDHASLYGLARSADMIVEIMEDELIPLPEGATLVGLPNTRPVGMNPDTGEMVSLPGDMQAVGALLPQGFTRLCLPGYVKTDKEYKLPLFGYSAVVWKDGAFYVTAEQSDSPSKWNPENCDRHQVKLGVQRMTEQYPENRLYQHLSNCALGYECLTSSNTFLNRWEGGVPVSYSCNAGCFGCISEQPDDSGFVSPQTRMNFRPRVEEIVEVMLEHLKTPESIISFGQGCEGEPSTQAKLIIDAIKEVRSVTDMGYININTNAGLNDHIRGIVDAGLDLMRVSTISALDDHYNAYYKPRGYTLANVEKSLRYASEQGVYTSINYLIFPGVTDREEEIEAMIEFAKRTKLKLIQMRNLNIDPESYLELIPPAQGDILGMKQMLEIYREELPDVVIGSYTHVPPPGQARPKFARA
;
A
#
# COMPACT_ATOMS: atom_id res chain seq x y z
N MET A 1 -15.33 -9.05 -24.03
CA MET A 1 -14.59 -9.30 -22.77
C MET A 1 -15.31 -10.40 -22.01
N TYR A 2 -14.69 -11.55 -21.83
CA TYR A 2 -15.34 -12.75 -21.31
C TYR A 2 -15.04 -12.96 -19.83
N LEU A 3 -16.00 -13.55 -19.12
CA LEU A 3 -15.87 -13.91 -17.72
C LEU A 3 -14.71 -14.89 -17.52
N VAL A 4 -13.89 -14.64 -16.49
CA VAL A 4 -12.83 -15.55 -16.03
C VAL A 4 -13.27 -16.19 -14.72
N TYR A 5 -13.07 -17.50 -14.60
CA TYR A 5 -13.40 -18.28 -13.41
C TYR A 5 -12.36 -19.37 -13.16
N ALA A 6 -12.35 -19.92 -11.94
CA ALA A 6 -11.48 -21.05 -11.58
C ALA A 6 -12.28 -22.24 -11.07
N ASP A 7 -11.76 -23.45 -11.34
CA ASP A 7 -12.23 -24.67 -10.68
C ASP A 7 -11.62 -24.84 -9.27
N GLU A 8 -12.08 -25.83 -8.51
CA GLU A 8 -11.57 -26.13 -7.16
C GLU A 8 -10.08 -26.51 -7.12
N LYS A 9 -9.49 -26.86 -8.26
CA LYS A 9 -8.04 -27.18 -8.37
C LYS A 9 -7.22 -25.94 -8.71
N GLY A 10 -7.85 -24.78 -8.89
CA GLY A 10 -7.20 -23.52 -9.26
C GLY A 10 -6.86 -23.41 -10.74
N ASN A 11 -7.39 -24.28 -11.61
CA ASN A 11 -7.25 -24.06 -13.05
C ASN A 11 -8.17 -22.91 -13.47
N VAL A 12 -7.64 -21.99 -14.26
CA VAL A 12 -8.35 -20.78 -14.71
C VAL A 12 -8.88 -20.98 -16.12
N TYR A 13 -10.13 -20.56 -16.34
CA TYR A 13 -10.84 -20.70 -17.62
C TYR A 13 -11.53 -19.38 -17.98
N ASP A 14 -11.66 -19.12 -19.27
CA ASP A 14 -12.58 -18.13 -19.83
C ASP A 14 -13.93 -18.77 -20.18
N HIS A 15 -15.00 -18.00 -20.05
CA HIS A 15 -16.34 -18.45 -20.43
C HIS A 15 -16.60 -18.20 -21.92
N ALA A 16 -17.16 -19.19 -22.63
CA ALA A 16 -17.32 -19.12 -24.08
C ALA A 16 -18.27 -18.02 -24.60
N SER A 17 -19.26 -17.60 -23.81
CA SER A 17 -20.26 -16.60 -24.22
C SER A 17 -20.49 -15.44 -23.22
N LEU A 18 -20.54 -15.71 -21.91
CA LEU A 18 -20.81 -14.70 -20.90
C LEU A 18 -19.73 -13.62 -20.83
N TYR A 19 -20.16 -12.36 -20.79
CA TYR A 19 -19.28 -11.23 -20.56
C TYR A 19 -18.91 -11.12 -19.09
N GLY A 20 -17.67 -10.73 -18.82
CA GLY A 20 -17.18 -10.50 -17.46
C GLY A 20 -17.79 -9.23 -16.89
N LEU A 21 -18.17 -9.28 -15.61
CA LEU A 21 -18.62 -8.14 -14.84
C LEU A 21 -17.63 -7.84 -13.72
N ALA A 22 -17.71 -6.63 -13.19
CA ALA A 22 -16.93 -6.21 -12.04
C ALA A 22 -17.84 -5.71 -10.91
N ARG A 23 -17.22 -5.21 -9.84
CA ARG A 23 -17.89 -4.58 -8.73
C ARG A 23 -17.32 -3.22 -8.41
N SER A 24 -18.20 -2.30 -8.09
CA SER A 24 -17.93 -1.05 -7.40
C SER A 24 -18.71 -1.08 -6.09
N ALA A 25 -18.01 -1.20 -4.96
CA ALA A 25 -18.60 -1.55 -3.67
C ALA A 25 -19.51 -2.81 -3.73
N ASP A 26 -20.78 -2.67 -3.38
CA ASP A 26 -21.80 -3.71 -3.36
C ASP A 26 -22.51 -3.87 -4.71
N MET A 27 -22.30 -2.96 -5.66
CA MET A 27 -22.92 -2.98 -6.98
C MET A 27 -22.11 -3.79 -7.99
N ILE A 28 -22.79 -4.67 -8.72
CA ILE A 28 -22.23 -5.32 -9.91
C ILE A 28 -22.38 -4.35 -11.09
N VAL A 29 -21.26 -4.10 -11.77
CA VAL A 29 -21.17 -3.12 -12.86
C VAL A 29 -20.59 -3.77 -14.11
N GLU A 30 -20.99 -3.23 -15.26
CA GLU A 30 -20.31 -3.51 -16.52
C GLU A 30 -18.92 -2.87 -16.52
N ILE A 31 -17.98 -3.50 -17.23
CA ILE A 31 -16.61 -3.01 -17.34
C ILE A 31 -16.48 -2.14 -18.59
N MET A 32 -15.92 -0.95 -18.43
CA MET A 32 -15.66 -0.07 -19.58
C MET A 32 -14.36 -0.47 -20.26
N GLU A 33 -14.35 -0.46 -21.59
CA GLU A 33 -13.20 -0.89 -22.40
C GLU A 33 -11.94 -0.07 -22.11
N ASP A 34 -12.10 1.22 -21.78
CA ASP A 34 -11.01 2.14 -21.48
C ASP A 34 -10.52 2.06 -20.03
N GLU A 35 -11.10 1.19 -19.20
CA GLU A 35 -10.62 0.84 -17.85
C GLU A 35 -9.74 -0.42 -17.85
N LEU A 36 -9.62 -1.09 -19.01
CA LEU A 36 -8.88 -2.33 -19.15
C LEU A 36 -7.44 -2.09 -19.60
N ILE A 37 -6.52 -2.73 -18.89
CA ILE A 37 -5.13 -2.92 -19.36
C ILE A 37 -4.82 -4.42 -19.43
N PRO A 38 -3.89 -4.85 -20.30
CA PRO A 38 -3.36 -6.21 -20.24
C PRO A 38 -2.85 -6.52 -18.83
N LEU A 39 -3.03 -7.75 -18.36
CA LEU A 39 -2.55 -8.19 -17.05
C LEU A 39 -1.06 -7.84 -16.91
N PRO A 40 -0.68 -6.94 -15.97
CA PRO A 40 0.69 -6.48 -15.87
C PRO A 40 1.67 -7.59 -15.51
N GLU A 41 2.92 -7.48 -15.98
CA GLU A 41 4.02 -8.34 -15.52
C GLU A 41 4.18 -8.23 -14.00
N GLY A 42 4.41 -9.36 -13.33
CA GLY A 42 4.50 -9.43 -11.87
C GLY A 42 3.14 -9.46 -11.15
N ALA A 43 2.02 -9.38 -11.87
CA ALA A 43 0.70 -9.63 -11.29
C ALA A 43 0.46 -11.13 -11.06
N THR A 44 -0.32 -11.48 -10.04
CA THR A 44 -0.68 -12.87 -9.71
C THR A 44 -2.19 -13.06 -9.80
N LEU A 45 -2.64 -14.06 -10.56
CA LEU A 45 -4.04 -14.48 -10.54
C LEU A 45 -4.32 -15.31 -9.28
N VAL A 46 -5.46 -15.06 -8.66
CA VAL A 46 -5.90 -15.75 -7.45
C VAL A 46 -7.36 -16.17 -7.57
N GLY A 47 -7.67 -17.40 -7.13
CA GLY A 47 -9.04 -17.82 -6.89
C GLY A 47 -9.58 -17.17 -5.62
N LEU A 48 -10.85 -16.79 -5.64
CA LEU A 48 -11.58 -16.26 -4.49
C LEU A 48 -12.50 -17.37 -3.95
N PRO A 49 -12.06 -18.13 -2.93
CA PRO A 49 -12.87 -19.21 -2.38
C PRO A 49 -14.17 -18.68 -1.78
N ASN A 50 -15.19 -19.54 -1.73
CA ASN A 50 -16.53 -19.21 -1.24
C ASN A 50 -17.21 -18.05 -1.99
N THR A 51 -16.90 -17.93 -3.28
CA THR A 51 -17.56 -16.99 -4.18
C THR A 51 -18.08 -17.70 -5.41
N ARG A 52 -19.15 -17.17 -6.01
CA ARG A 52 -19.61 -17.51 -7.35
C ARG A 52 -19.30 -16.36 -8.30
N PRO A 53 -18.59 -16.60 -9.41
CA PRO A 53 -18.44 -15.59 -10.45
C PRO A 53 -19.79 -15.21 -11.04
N VAL A 54 -19.96 -13.92 -11.36
CA VAL A 54 -21.13 -13.39 -12.05
C VAL A 54 -20.71 -12.86 -13.41
N GLY A 55 -21.39 -13.32 -14.47
CA GLY A 55 -21.24 -12.80 -15.82
C GLY A 55 -22.55 -12.23 -16.35
N MET A 56 -22.50 -11.61 -17.53
CA MET A 56 -23.67 -11.11 -18.23
C MET A 56 -23.91 -11.89 -19.52
N ASN A 57 -25.16 -12.27 -19.77
CA ASN A 57 -25.56 -12.79 -21.08
C ASN A 57 -25.63 -11.62 -22.09
N PRO A 58 -24.80 -11.60 -23.15
CA PRO A 58 -24.75 -10.47 -24.07
C PRO A 58 -26.02 -10.27 -24.90
N ASP A 59 -26.82 -11.33 -25.11
CA ASP A 59 -28.04 -11.26 -25.91
C ASP A 59 -29.24 -10.70 -25.12
N THR A 60 -29.28 -10.95 -23.80
CA THR A 60 -30.42 -10.59 -22.94
C THR A 60 -30.12 -9.49 -21.94
N GLY A 61 -28.84 -9.22 -21.65
CA GLY A 61 -28.41 -8.34 -20.56
C GLY A 61 -28.58 -8.94 -19.16
N GLU A 62 -29.00 -10.20 -19.04
CA GLU A 62 -29.24 -10.83 -17.75
C GLU A 62 -27.92 -11.18 -17.03
N MET A 63 -27.82 -10.81 -15.74
CA MET A 63 -26.72 -11.23 -14.88
C MET A 63 -26.90 -12.68 -14.44
N VAL A 64 -25.90 -13.51 -14.71
CA VAL A 64 -25.91 -14.96 -14.44
C VAL A 64 -24.78 -15.30 -13.48
N SER A 65 -25.13 -15.85 -12.32
CA SER A 65 -24.17 -16.50 -11.42
C SER A 65 -23.81 -17.87 -11.97
N LEU A 66 -22.52 -18.19 -12.04
CA LEU A 66 -22.09 -19.51 -12.51
C LEU A 66 -22.53 -20.61 -11.52
N PRO A 67 -23.14 -21.70 -12.02
CA PRO A 67 -23.52 -22.84 -11.20
C PRO A 67 -22.31 -23.73 -10.87
N GLY A 68 -22.50 -24.65 -9.92
CA GLY A 68 -21.46 -25.60 -9.49
C GLY A 68 -20.43 -24.99 -8.54
N ASP A 69 -19.30 -25.68 -8.39
CA ASP A 69 -18.22 -25.35 -7.45
C ASP A 69 -17.10 -24.56 -8.15
N MET A 70 -17.52 -23.50 -8.85
CA MET A 70 -16.62 -22.56 -9.53
C MET A 70 -16.41 -21.32 -8.67
N GLN A 71 -15.18 -20.79 -8.70
CA GLN A 71 -14.76 -19.65 -7.90
C GLN A 71 -14.45 -18.44 -8.78
N ALA A 72 -14.74 -17.24 -8.29
CA ALA A 72 -14.32 -16.02 -8.97
C ALA A 72 -12.80 -15.92 -9.00
N VAL A 73 -12.27 -15.23 -10.02
CA VAL A 73 -10.84 -14.98 -10.17
C VAL A 73 -10.58 -13.49 -10.04
N GLY A 74 -9.56 -13.15 -9.26
CA GLY A 74 -9.03 -11.80 -9.13
C GLY A 74 -7.56 -11.74 -9.51
N ALA A 75 -7.05 -10.53 -9.69
CA ALA A 75 -5.62 -10.28 -9.87
C ALA A 75 -5.07 -9.45 -8.70
N LEU A 76 -3.88 -9.84 -8.22
CA LEU A 76 -3.06 -9.05 -7.31
C LEU A 76 -2.09 -8.24 -8.15
N LEU A 77 -2.25 -6.91 -8.14
CA LEU A 77 -1.44 -6.01 -8.96
C LEU A 77 -0.13 -5.66 -8.25
N PRO A 78 1.01 -5.58 -8.97
CA PRO A 78 2.24 -5.03 -8.42
C PRO A 78 2.10 -3.51 -8.20
N GLN A 79 3.04 -2.92 -7.47
CA GLN A 79 3.05 -1.47 -7.29
C GLN A 79 3.27 -0.77 -8.65
N GLY A 80 2.63 0.38 -8.81
CA GLY A 80 2.56 1.12 -10.08
C GLY A 80 1.22 1.00 -10.80
N PHE A 81 0.30 0.18 -10.29
CA PHE A 81 -1.05 0.02 -10.84
C PHE A 81 -2.12 0.26 -9.78
N THR A 82 -3.06 1.14 -10.10
CA THR A 82 -4.24 1.46 -9.29
C THR A 82 -5.41 0.62 -9.77
N ARG A 83 -6.01 -0.18 -8.88
CA ARG A 83 -7.21 -0.96 -9.18
C ARG A 83 -8.40 -0.03 -9.40
N LEU A 84 -9.14 -0.28 -10.48
CA LEU A 84 -10.35 0.49 -10.80
C LEU A 84 -11.64 -0.22 -10.34
N CYS A 85 -11.69 -1.56 -10.38
CA CYS A 85 -12.85 -2.34 -9.93
C CYS A 85 -12.46 -3.61 -9.16
N LEU A 86 -13.40 -4.10 -8.35
CA LEU A 86 -13.33 -5.38 -7.65
C LEU A 86 -13.85 -6.53 -8.55
N PRO A 87 -13.46 -7.80 -8.34
CA PRO A 87 -14.00 -8.91 -9.14
C PRO A 87 -15.53 -9.05 -9.03
N GLY A 88 -16.20 -9.37 -10.14
CA GLY A 88 -17.65 -9.60 -10.20
C GLY A 88 -18.06 -10.95 -9.60
N TYR A 89 -18.43 -10.96 -8.32
CA TYR A 89 -18.84 -12.19 -7.63
C TYR A 89 -19.95 -11.96 -6.60
N VAL A 90 -20.57 -13.07 -6.18
CA VAL A 90 -21.41 -13.15 -4.98
C VAL A 90 -20.83 -14.17 -4.00
N LYS A 91 -20.80 -13.86 -2.69
CA LYS A 91 -20.35 -14.84 -1.68
C LYS A 91 -21.34 -15.99 -1.55
N THR A 92 -20.82 -17.22 -1.51
CA THR A 92 -21.61 -18.42 -1.16
C THR A 92 -21.66 -18.66 0.34
N ASP A 93 -20.63 -18.24 1.06
CA ASP A 93 -20.58 -18.18 2.53
C ASP A 93 -20.25 -16.75 2.94
N LYS A 94 -21.20 -16.07 3.58
CA LYS A 94 -21.04 -14.67 4.01
C LYS A 94 -20.10 -14.52 5.19
N GLU A 95 -19.93 -15.56 6.00
CA GLU A 95 -19.08 -15.54 7.19
C GLU A 95 -17.60 -15.72 6.85
N TYR A 96 -17.31 -16.34 5.69
CA TYR A 96 -15.95 -16.53 5.22
C TYR A 96 -15.31 -15.19 4.84
N LYS A 97 -14.17 -14.86 5.44
CA LYS A 97 -13.40 -13.65 5.14
C LYS A 97 -12.22 -13.96 4.24
N LEU A 98 -12.11 -13.25 3.14
CA LEU A 98 -10.97 -13.37 2.23
C LEU A 98 -9.68 -12.89 2.92
N PRO A 99 -8.51 -13.49 2.59
CA PRO A 99 -7.22 -13.00 3.04
C PRO A 99 -6.96 -11.53 2.68
N LEU A 100 -6.04 -10.87 3.39
CA LEU A 100 -5.71 -9.46 3.17
C LEU A 100 -4.94 -9.24 1.85
N PHE A 101 -5.67 -9.18 0.74
CA PHE A 101 -5.16 -8.89 -0.60
C PHE A 101 -6.02 -7.87 -1.36
N GLY A 102 -5.40 -7.20 -2.34
CA GLY A 102 -6.02 -6.19 -3.18
C GLY A 102 -6.57 -6.80 -4.47
N TYR A 103 -7.71 -7.49 -4.38
CA TYR A 103 -8.34 -8.20 -5.50
C TYR A 103 -8.85 -7.26 -6.59
N SER A 104 -8.35 -7.39 -7.82
CA SER A 104 -8.79 -6.60 -8.99
C SER A 104 -9.58 -7.47 -9.97
N ALA A 105 -10.59 -6.92 -10.63
CA ALA A 105 -11.37 -7.65 -11.63
C ALA A 105 -10.49 -8.11 -12.80
N VAL A 106 -10.79 -9.30 -13.32
CA VAL A 106 -10.08 -9.95 -14.42
C VAL A 106 -11.08 -10.38 -15.49
N VAL A 107 -10.74 -10.14 -16.74
CA VAL A 107 -11.49 -10.63 -17.91
C VAL A 107 -10.57 -11.24 -18.94
N TRP A 108 -11.13 -12.10 -19.80
CA TRP A 108 -10.42 -12.61 -20.96
C TRP A 108 -10.81 -11.81 -22.20
N LYS A 109 -9.83 -11.28 -22.91
CA LYS A 109 -10.05 -10.44 -24.09
C LYS A 109 -8.90 -10.62 -25.07
N ASP A 110 -9.22 -10.78 -26.34
CA ASP A 110 -8.25 -10.85 -27.45
C ASP A 110 -7.11 -11.88 -27.22
N GLY A 111 -7.43 -13.02 -26.59
CA GLY A 111 -6.48 -14.10 -26.34
C GLY A 111 -5.55 -13.89 -25.15
N ALA A 112 -5.83 -12.93 -24.28
CA ALA A 112 -5.04 -12.66 -23.07
C ALA A 112 -5.92 -12.23 -21.88
N PHE A 113 -5.32 -12.24 -20.69
CA PHE A 113 -5.94 -11.68 -19.49
C PHE A 113 -5.82 -10.15 -19.48
N TYR A 114 -6.90 -9.49 -19.10
CA TYR A 114 -6.98 -8.06 -18.86
C TYR A 114 -7.53 -7.80 -17.46
N VAL A 115 -7.19 -6.66 -16.89
CA VAL A 115 -7.61 -6.23 -15.56
C VAL A 115 -8.14 -4.81 -15.58
N THR A 116 -9.06 -4.50 -14.67
CA THR A 116 -9.56 -3.12 -14.45
C THR A 116 -8.54 -2.35 -13.63
N ALA A 117 -7.63 -1.64 -14.28
CA ALA A 117 -6.55 -0.93 -13.61
C ALA A 117 -6.01 0.22 -14.45
N GLU A 118 -5.46 1.23 -13.77
CA GLU A 118 -4.69 2.28 -14.41
C GLU A 118 -3.23 2.21 -13.94
N GLN A 119 -2.27 2.35 -14.85
CA GLN A 119 -0.87 2.51 -14.49
C GLN A 119 -0.63 3.90 -13.89
N SER A 120 -0.63 4.01 -12.56
CA SER A 120 -0.40 5.26 -11.83
C SER A 120 1.07 5.59 -11.63
N ASP A 121 1.99 4.65 -11.89
CA ASP A 121 3.42 4.86 -11.71
C ASP A 121 4.26 3.94 -12.61
N SER A 122 5.58 4.18 -12.69
CA SER A 122 6.50 3.24 -13.34
C SER A 122 6.70 2.00 -12.47
N PRO A 123 6.33 0.79 -12.91
CA PRO A 123 6.40 -0.40 -12.07
C PRO A 123 7.83 -0.95 -11.93
N SER A 124 8.79 -0.51 -12.76
CA SER A 124 10.10 -1.18 -12.90
C SER A 124 10.85 -1.39 -11.57
N LYS A 125 10.92 -0.37 -10.70
CA LYS A 125 11.60 -0.47 -9.38
C LYS A 125 10.87 -1.36 -8.36
N TRP A 126 9.62 -1.72 -8.63
CA TRP A 126 8.77 -2.51 -7.73
C TRP A 126 8.15 -3.74 -8.39
N ASN A 127 8.57 -4.07 -9.61
CA ASN A 127 8.19 -5.29 -10.29
C ASN A 127 8.96 -6.46 -9.64
N PRO A 128 8.28 -7.46 -9.07
CA PRO A 128 8.93 -8.63 -8.48
C PRO A 128 9.89 -9.36 -9.42
N GLU A 129 9.63 -9.37 -10.72
CA GLU A 129 10.48 -10.02 -11.73
C GLU A 129 11.87 -9.36 -11.83
N ASN A 130 11.99 -8.08 -11.44
CA ASN A 130 13.27 -7.38 -11.39
C ASN A 130 14.05 -7.64 -10.08
N CYS A 131 13.58 -8.55 -9.23
CA CYS A 131 14.19 -8.90 -7.96
C CYS A 131 14.74 -10.33 -7.98
N ASP A 132 15.95 -10.50 -8.53
CA ASP A 132 16.63 -11.80 -8.58
C ASP A 132 16.81 -12.39 -7.17
N ARG A 133 16.06 -13.46 -6.91
CA ARG A 133 16.06 -14.19 -5.65
C ARG A 133 17.42 -14.79 -5.28
N HIS A 134 18.24 -15.15 -6.25
CA HIS A 134 19.58 -15.66 -5.98
C HIS A 134 20.45 -14.53 -5.42
N GLN A 135 20.40 -13.34 -6.03
CA GLN A 135 21.13 -12.17 -5.53
C GLN A 135 20.66 -11.75 -4.15
N VAL A 136 19.36 -11.81 -3.86
CA VAL A 136 18.83 -11.53 -2.52
C VAL A 136 19.42 -12.50 -1.48
N LYS A 137 19.48 -13.80 -1.78
CA LYS A 137 20.09 -14.80 -0.87
C LYS A 137 21.57 -14.51 -0.60
N LEU A 138 22.34 -14.14 -1.64
CA LEU A 138 23.75 -13.76 -1.49
C LEU A 138 23.91 -12.48 -0.66
N GLY A 139 23.04 -11.48 -0.90
CA GLY A 139 23.01 -10.24 -0.14
C GLY A 139 22.69 -10.47 1.34
N VAL A 140 21.71 -11.33 1.64
CA VAL A 140 21.38 -11.77 3.00
C VAL A 140 22.59 -12.41 3.67
N GLN A 141 23.20 -13.41 3.03
CA GLN A 141 24.37 -14.09 3.59
C GLN A 141 25.47 -13.09 3.93
N ARG A 142 25.87 -12.26 2.96
CA ARG A 142 26.91 -11.23 3.11
C ARG A 142 26.63 -10.30 4.30
N MET A 143 25.42 -9.75 4.39
CA MET A 143 25.08 -8.79 5.44
C MET A 143 25.00 -9.45 6.83
N THR A 144 24.45 -10.65 6.93
CA THR A 144 24.40 -11.38 8.21
C THR A 144 25.75 -11.88 8.70
N GLU A 145 26.70 -12.17 7.79
CA GLU A 145 28.09 -12.51 8.12
C GLU A 145 28.89 -11.27 8.54
N GLN A 146 28.65 -10.13 7.88
CA GLN A 146 29.31 -8.86 8.19
C GLN A 146 28.83 -8.26 9.52
N TYR A 147 27.53 -8.42 9.85
CA TYR A 147 26.91 -7.86 11.05
C TYR A 147 26.21 -8.96 11.88
N PRO A 148 26.97 -9.91 12.46
CA PRO A 148 26.39 -11.08 13.14
C PRO A 148 25.56 -10.71 14.38
N GLU A 149 25.88 -9.59 15.04
CA GLU A 149 25.22 -9.12 16.26
C GLU A 149 24.05 -8.14 15.99
N ASN A 150 23.75 -7.86 14.72
CA ASN A 150 22.68 -6.96 14.32
C ASN A 150 21.40 -7.74 14.04
N ARG A 151 20.44 -7.64 14.97
CA ARG A 151 19.18 -8.37 14.94
C ARG A 151 18.24 -7.88 13.84
N LEU A 152 18.43 -6.65 13.34
CA LEU A 152 17.63 -6.14 12.22
C LEU A 152 17.94 -6.89 10.94
N TYR A 153 19.19 -7.20 10.64
CA TYR A 153 19.51 -8.03 9.47
C TYR A 153 18.92 -9.43 9.56
N GLN A 154 18.87 -10.02 10.76
CA GLN A 154 18.20 -11.31 10.97
C GLN A 154 16.68 -11.23 10.77
N HIS A 155 16.05 -10.15 11.24
CA HIS A 155 14.62 -9.94 11.03
C HIS A 155 14.28 -9.65 9.55
N LEU A 156 15.07 -8.80 8.91
CA LEU A 156 14.91 -8.42 7.50
C LEU A 156 15.18 -9.62 6.58
N SER A 157 16.09 -10.53 6.93
CA SER A 157 16.35 -11.74 6.12
C SER A 157 15.10 -12.61 6.01
N ASN A 158 14.36 -12.79 7.12
CA ASN A 158 13.07 -13.47 7.11
C ASN A 158 12.04 -12.73 6.24
N CYS A 159 12.02 -11.39 6.31
CA CYS A 159 11.12 -10.60 5.48
C CYS A 159 11.44 -10.73 3.97
N ALA A 160 12.73 -10.73 3.60
CA ALA A 160 13.16 -10.81 2.21
C ALA A 160 13.00 -12.22 1.63
N LEU A 161 13.31 -13.26 2.41
CA LEU A 161 13.33 -14.64 1.93
C LEU A 161 12.02 -15.40 2.16
N GLY A 162 11.31 -15.08 3.23
CA GLY A 162 10.06 -15.75 3.63
C GLY A 162 8.81 -15.06 3.08
N TYR A 163 8.70 -13.74 3.27
CA TYR A 163 7.56 -12.96 2.77
C TYR A 163 7.79 -12.34 1.39
N GLU A 164 8.99 -12.52 0.83
CA GLU A 164 9.38 -11.94 -0.48
C GLU A 164 9.19 -10.41 -0.51
N CYS A 165 9.38 -9.75 0.63
CA CYS A 165 9.19 -8.31 0.78
C CYS A 165 10.24 -7.55 -0.03
N LEU A 166 9.80 -6.87 -1.09
CA LEU A 166 10.69 -6.09 -1.98
C LEU A 166 11.49 -5.03 -1.24
N THR A 167 10.90 -4.34 -0.26
CA THR A 167 11.62 -3.33 0.54
C THR A 167 12.75 -3.97 1.35
N SER A 168 12.54 -5.17 1.89
CA SER A 168 13.59 -5.90 2.59
C SER A 168 14.66 -6.42 1.62
N SER A 169 14.24 -7.00 0.49
CA SER A 169 15.14 -7.43 -0.58
C SER A 169 16.04 -6.29 -1.07
N ASN A 170 15.48 -5.10 -1.26
CA ASN A 170 16.21 -3.89 -1.66
C ASN A 170 17.26 -3.44 -0.63
N THR A 171 17.03 -3.73 0.67
CA THR A 171 18.02 -3.48 1.72
C THR A 171 19.26 -4.36 1.53
N PHE A 172 19.07 -5.64 1.19
CA PHE A 172 20.19 -6.57 0.93
C PHE A 172 20.86 -6.38 -0.44
N LEU A 173 20.12 -5.82 -1.39
CA LEU A 173 20.60 -5.47 -2.74
C LEU A 173 21.20 -4.06 -2.82
N ASN A 174 21.12 -3.26 -1.74
CA ASN A 174 21.57 -1.88 -1.66
C ASN A 174 21.05 -0.99 -2.81
N ARG A 175 19.76 -1.11 -3.15
CA ARG A 175 19.13 -0.34 -4.25
C ARG A 175 17.80 0.27 -3.82
N TRP A 176 17.45 1.40 -4.43
CA TRP A 176 16.13 2.03 -4.32
C TRP A 176 15.67 2.26 -2.86
N GLU A 177 14.41 1.94 -2.53
CA GLU A 177 13.87 2.01 -1.18
C GLU A 177 14.14 0.73 -0.40
N GLY A 178 14.92 0.85 0.67
CA GLY A 178 15.16 -0.17 1.70
C GLY A 178 14.36 0.10 2.98
N GLY A 179 14.32 -0.86 3.89
CA GLY A 179 13.56 -0.79 5.13
C GLY A 179 14.42 -0.95 6.37
N VAL A 180 14.13 -0.17 7.41
CA VAL A 180 14.76 -0.27 8.73
C VAL A 180 13.68 -0.21 9.82
N PRO A 181 13.13 -1.35 10.24
CA PRO A 181 12.05 -1.37 11.20
C PRO A 181 12.55 -1.13 12.62
N VAL A 182 11.73 -0.46 13.44
CA VAL A 182 12.09 0.01 14.78
C VAL A 182 11.04 -0.30 15.85
N SER A 183 9.79 -0.53 15.48
CA SER A 183 8.65 -0.53 16.39
C SER A 183 7.94 -1.87 16.51
N TYR A 184 7.88 -2.38 17.74
CA TYR A 184 7.09 -3.56 18.08
C TYR A 184 5.67 -3.21 18.57
N SER A 185 5.31 -1.92 18.65
CA SER A 185 4.03 -1.46 19.20
C SER A 185 3.32 -0.46 18.29
N CYS A 186 2.00 -0.41 18.35
CA CYS A 186 1.18 0.50 17.56
C CYS A 186 0.15 1.22 18.44
N ASN A 187 -0.11 2.49 18.13
CA ASN A 187 -1.18 3.29 18.73
C ASN A 187 -2.48 3.27 17.89
N ALA A 188 -2.59 2.38 16.90
CA ALA A 188 -3.78 2.19 16.09
C ALA A 188 -4.27 0.73 16.18
N GLY A 189 -5.57 0.51 16.03
CA GLY A 189 -6.19 -0.81 16.00
C GLY A 189 -6.77 -1.14 14.63
N CYS A 190 -5.97 -0.94 13.56
CA CYS A 190 -6.45 -1.06 12.19
C CYS A 190 -7.16 -2.39 11.95
N PHE A 191 -8.38 -2.36 11.39
CA PHE A 191 -9.13 -3.57 11.09
C PHE A 191 -8.32 -4.54 10.21
N GLY A 192 -7.75 -4.03 9.11
CA GLY A 192 -6.87 -4.79 8.21
C GLY A 192 -5.38 -4.67 8.56
N CYS A 193 -4.98 -4.64 9.84
CA CYS A 193 -3.56 -4.57 10.20
C CYS A 193 -2.76 -5.75 9.61
N ILE A 194 -1.70 -5.44 8.88
CA ILE A 194 -0.94 -6.43 8.11
C ILE A 194 0.14 -7.17 8.92
N SER A 195 0.39 -6.75 10.16
CA SER A 195 1.43 -7.31 11.05
C SER A 195 0.88 -8.01 12.29
N GLU A 196 -0.38 -7.74 12.64
CA GLU A 196 -1.01 -8.18 13.88
C GLU A 196 -2.53 -8.23 13.68
N GLN A 197 -3.16 -9.33 14.05
CA GLN A 197 -4.61 -9.49 14.04
C GLN A 197 -5.08 -10.09 15.38
N PRO A 198 -6.23 -9.66 15.93
CA PRO A 198 -6.86 -10.36 17.04
C PRO A 198 -7.17 -11.83 16.69
N ASP A 199 -7.11 -12.72 17.69
CA ASP A 199 -7.36 -14.16 17.51
C ASP A 199 -8.77 -14.45 16.96
N ASP A 200 -9.74 -13.57 17.22
CA ASP A 200 -11.15 -13.68 16.81
C ASP A 200 -11.49 -12.90 15.53
N SER A 201 -10.49 -12.34 14.82
CA SER A 201 -10.70 -11.54 13.62
C SER A 201 -11.31 -12.33 12.44
N GLY A 202 -11.09 -13.65 12.39
CA GLY A 202 -11.54 -14.54 11.31
C GLY A 202 -10.61 -14.56 10.09
N PHE A 203 -9.45 -13.90 10.16
CA PHE A 203 -8.39 -13.92 9.15
C PHE A 203 -7.02 -13.67 9.82
N VAL A 204 -5.92 -13.86 9.10
CA VAL A 204 -4.56 -13.73 9.65
C VAL A 204 -3.82 -12.55 9.04
N SER A 205 -2.86 -11.99 9.79
CA SER A 205 -1.94 -11.01 9.23
C SER A 205 -0.98 -11.67 8.23
N PRO A 206 -0.71 -11.07 7.06
CA PRO A 206 0.21 -11.61 6.07
C PRO A 206 1.69 -11.57 6.51
N GLN A 207 2.02 -10.74 7.50
CA GLN A 207 3.36 -10.64 8.08
C GLN A 207 3.29 -10.73 9.60
N THR A 208 4.41 -11.12 10.21
CA THR A 208 4.56 -11.16 11.67
C THR A 208 5.24 -9.88 12.15
N ARG A 209 4.62 -9.19 13.12
CA ARG A 209 5.25 -8.03 13.76
C ARG A 209 6.55 -8.42 14.48
N MET A 210 7.57 -7.58 14.36
CA MET A 210 8.78 -7.69 15.19
C MET A 210 8.44 -7.66 16.68
N ASN A 211 9.19 -8.44 17.47
CA ASN A 211 8.98 -8.64 18.89
C ASN A 211 10.12 -8.11 19.76
N PHE A 212 11.01 -7.28 19.19
CA PHE A 212 12.14 -6.70 19.90
C PHE A 212 12.27 -5.22 19.57
N ARG A 213 12.96 -4.50 20.46
CA ARG A 213 13.39 -3.12 20.23
C ARG A 213 14.86 -3.12 19.77
N PRO A 214 15.18 -2.58 18.58
CA PRO A 214 16.57 -2.48 18.14
C PRO A 214 17.33 -1.43 18.95
N ARG A 215 18.66 -1.50 18.89
CA ARG A 215 19.57 -0.47 19.39
C ARG A 215 19.84 0.58 18.32
N VAL A 216 20.32 1.76 18.71
CA VAL A 216 20.67 2.84 17.77
C VAL A 216 21.73 2.35 16.80
N GLU A 217 22.73 1.63 17.29
CA GLU A 217 23.85 1.15 16.48
C GLU A 217 23.37 0.17 15.39
N GLU A 218 22.41 -0.71 15.72
CA GLU A 218 21.83 -1.65 14.75
C GLU A 218 21.13 -0.92 13.60
N ILE A 219 20.43 0.19 13.91
CA ILE A 219 19.73 1.02 12.93
C ILE A 219 20.73 1.78 12.06
N VAL A 220 21.73 2.40 12.68
CA VAL A 220 22.75 3.20 12.00
C VAL A 220 23.55 2.33 11.03
N GLU A 221 23.92 1.11 11.41
CA GLU A 221 24.59 0.14 10.52
C GLU A 221 23.77 -0.14 9.26
N VAL A 222 22.47 -0.42 9.40
CA VAL A 222 21.58 -0.67 8.25
C VAL A 222 21.46 0.57 7.37
N MET A 223 21.26 1.74 7.98
CA MET A 223 21.09 2.99 7.24
C MET A 223 22.36 3.39 6.48
N LEU A 224 23.54 3.31 7.10
CA LEU A 224 24.81 3.64 6.46
C LEU A 224 25.18 2.65 5.36
N GLU A 225 24.72 1.40 5.46
CA GLU A 225 24.94 0.40 4.41
C GLU A 225 24.02 0.61 3.21
N HIS A 226 22.82 1.15 3.41
CA HIS A 226 21.89 1.43 2.31
C HIS A 226 22.10 2.78 1.62
N LEU A 227 22.45 3.82 2.39
CA LEU A 227 22.58 5.21 1.90
C LEU A 227 23.91 5.47 1.16
N LYS A 228 24.11 4.76 0.04
CA LYS A 228 25.33 4.84 -0.78
C LYS A 228 25.18 5.67 -2.05
N THR A 229 23.95 5.95 -2.51
CA THR A 229 23.69 6.68 -3.76
C THR A 229 22.74 7.85 -3.54
N PRO A 230 22.74 8.87 -4.42
CA PRO A 230 21.83 10.00 -4.31
C PRO A 230 20.34 9.61 -4.38
N GLU A 231 20.01 8.47 -5.00
CA GLU A 231 18.65 7.95 -5.12
C GLU A 231 18.27 6.94 -4.02
N SER A 232 19.20 6.55 -3.14
CA SER A 232 18.92 5.61 -2.06
C SER A 232 17.87 6.20 -1.11
N ILE A 233 16.83 5.43 -0.80
CA ILE A 233 15.83 5.77 0.23
C ILE A 233 15.90 4.70 1.31
N ILE A 234 15.99 5.07 2.58
CA ILE A 234 15.86 4.15 3.71
C ILE A 234 14.66 4.55 4.55
N SER A 235 13.76 3.60 4.80
CA SER A 235 12.45 3.90 5.39
C SER A 235 12.25 3.23 6.75
N PHE A 236 11.88 4.02 7.75
CA PHE A 236 11.17 3.54 8.93
C PHE A 236 9.70 3.24 8.56
N GLY A 237 9.02 2.37 9.31
CA GLY A 237 7.61 2.01 9.08
C GLY A 237 7.42 0.94 8.02
N GLN A 238 7.74 -0.32 8.35
CA GLN A 238 7.60 -1.47 7.46
C GLN A 238 6.35 -2.32 7.80
N GLY A 239 5.94 -3.19 6.86
CA GLY A 239 4.78 -4.07 7.07
C GLY A 239 4.94 -5.08 8.22
N CYS A 240 6.17 -5.29 8.69
CA CYS A 240 6.52 -6.15 9.81
C CYS A 240 6.66 -5.39 11.15
N GLU A 241 6.25 -4.13 11.25
CA GLU A 241 6.38 -3.33 12.47
C GLU A 241 5.07 -2.60 12.83
N GLY A 242 5.02 -2.01 14.03
CA GLY A 242 3.93 -1.17 14.48
C GLY A 242 4.03 0.28 13.99
N GLU A 243 3.60 1.24 14.81
CA GLU A 243 3.76 2.66 14.48
C GLU A 243 5.19 3.11 14.83
N PRO A 244 6.03 3.51 13.86
CA PRO A 244 7.44 3.86 14.12
C PRO A 244 7.59 5.08 15.02
N SER A 245 6.69 6.07 14.95
CA SER A 245 6.78 7.27 15.80
C SER A 245 6.64 6.97 17.29
N THR A 246 6.16 5.80 17.71
CA THR A 246 6.22 5.38 19.13
C THR A 246 7.66 5.22 19.64
N GLN A 247 8.63 5.05 18.72
CA GLN A 247 10.06 4.93 18.99
C GLN A 247 10.84 6.22 18.64
N ALA A 248 10.20 7.39 18.71
CA ALA A 248 10.78 8.66 18.26
C ALA A 248 12.20 8.93 18.75
N LYS A 249 12.50 8.68 20.04
CA LYS A 249 13.87 8.85 20.58
C LYS A 249 14.91 8.06 19.78
N LEU A 250 14.60 6.79 19.50
CA LEU A 250 15.50 5.88 18.78
C LEU A 250 15.74 6.36 17.34
N ILE A 251 14.66 6.79 16.67
CA ILE A 251 14.72 7.34 15.31
C ILE A 251 15.55 8.64 15.29
N ILE A 252 15.29 9.56 16.23
CA ILE A 252 15.98 10.85 16.32
C ILE A 252 17.49 10.64 16.52
N ASP A 253 17.87 9.77 17.45
CA ASP A 253 19.28 9.47 17.74
C ASP A 253 19.97 8.86 16.50
N ALA A 254 19.32 7.90 15.82
CA ALA A 254 19.85 7.29 14.60
C ALA A 254 19.98 8.27 13.43
N ILE A 255 18.99 9.12 13.18
CA ILE A 255 19.04 10.14 12.11
C ILE A 255 20.23 11.08 12.34
N LYS A 256 20.41 11.58 13.57
CA LYS A 256 21.52 12.47 13.91
C LYS A 256 22.88 11.81 13.70
N GLU A 257 23.01 10.55 14.13
CA GLU A 257 24.25 9.80 13.96
C GLU A 257 24.57 9.56 12.48
N VAL A 258 23.60 9.08 11.69
CA VAL A 258 23.76 8.90 10.24
C VAL A 258 24.12 10.21 9.54
N ARG A 259 23.44 11.32 9.87
CA ARG A 259 23.68 12.63 9.24
C ARG A 259 25.00 13.28 9.68
N SER A 260 25.59 12.86 10.80
CA SER A 260 26.95 13.23 11.18
C SER A 260 28.01 12.59 10.28
N VAL A 261 27.70 11.43 9.68
CA VAL A 261 28.61 10.66 8.81
C VAL A 261 28.38 10.99 7.33
N THR A 262 27.11 11.09 6.90
CA THR A 262 26.74 11.24 5.49
C THR A 262 25.45 12.03 5.25
N ASP A 263 25.45 12.81 4.17
CA ASP A 263 24.29 13.49 3.58
C ASP A 263 23.74 12.75 2.35
N MET A 264 24.28 11.56 2.04
CA MET A 264 23.84 10.73 0.92
C MET A 264 22.42 10.19 1.14
N GLY A 265 21.64 10.11 0.04
CA GLY A 265 20.30 9.51 -0.01
C GLY A 265 19.27 10.13 0.96
N TYR A 266 18.07 9.56 1.01
CA TYR A 266 16.93 10.09 1.74
C TYR A 266 16.52 9.19 2.90
N ILE A 267 16.20 9.78 4.03
CA ILE A 267 15.60 9.09 5.18
C ILE A 267 14.10 9.36 5.15
N ASN A 268 13.32 8.29 5.07
CA ASN A 268 11.87 8.30 5.03
C ASN A 268 11.27 7.68 6.29
N ILE A 269 10.02 8.04 6.60
CA ILE A 269 9.19 7.36 7.59
C ILE A 269 7.79 7.11 7.02
N ASN A 270 7.31 5.89 7.16
CA ASN A 270 5.92 5.51 6.90
C ASN A 270 5.18 5.45 8.24
N THR A 271 4.18 6.30 8.44
CA THR A 271 3.58 6.51 9.77
C THR A 271 2.09 6.82 9.67
N ASN A 272 1.33 6.60 10.74
CA ASN A 272 -0.01 7.20 10.89
C ASN A 272 0.06 8.69 11.24
N ALA A 273 1.21 9.19 11.67
CA ALA A 273 1.48 10.58 12.06
C ALA A 273 0.62 11.14 13.21
N GLY A 274 -0.06 10.30 13.98
CA GLY A 274 -0.95 10.71 15.06
C GLY A 274 -0.25 11.33 16.28
N LEU A 275 1.03 11.03 16.49
CA LEU A 275 1.82 11.53 17.64
C LEU A 275 2.58 12.81 17.27
N ASN A 276 1.91 13.97 17.34
CA ASN A 276 2.46 15.24 16.85
C ASN A 276 3.85 15.61 17.38
N ASP A 277 4.09 15.51 18.69
CA ASP A 277 5.38 15.90 19.29
C ASP A 277 6.50 14.93 18.86
N HIS A 278 6.17 13.66 18.66
CA HIS A 278 7.10 12.64 18.20
C HIS A 278 7.47 12.88 16.73
N ILE A 279 6.47 13.15 15.87
CA ILE A 279 6.70 13.49 14.48
C ILE A 279 7.52 14.78 14.36
N ARG A 280 7.19 15.82 15.14
CA ARG A 280 8.00 17.05 15.18
C ARG A 280 9.46 16.75 15.49
N GLY A 281 9.74 15.98 16.54
CA GLY A 281 11.11 15.62 16.91
C GLY A 281 11.85 14.87 15.79
N ILE A 282 11.18 13.95 15.11
CA ILE A 282 11.75 13.19 13.97
C ILE A 282 12.02 14.12 12.78
N VAL A 283 11.08 15.00 12.43
CA VAL A 283 11.24 16.02 11.38
C VAL A 283 12.42 16.92 11.67
N ASP A 284 12.51 17.44 12.90
CA ASP A 284 13.57 18.37 13.32
C ASP A 284 14.95 17.71 13.37
N ALA A 285 15.01 16.37 13.54
CA ALA A 285 16.25 15.61 13.54
C ALA A 285 16.91 15.52 12.14
N GLY A 286 16.15 15.78 11.06
CA GLY A 286 16.67 15.73 9.69
C GLY A 286 15.98 14.71 8.78
N LEU A 287 14.70 14.40 9.04
CA LEU A 287 13.88 13.60 8.14
C LEU A 287 13.77 14.25 6.75
N ASP A 288 13.89 13.47 5.67
CA ASP A 288 13.81 14.01 4.31
C ASP A 288 12.43 13.79 3.68
N LEU A 289 11.87 12.59 3.85
CA LEU A 289 10.60 12.18 3.28
C LEU A 289 9.65 11.70 4.40
N MET A 290 8.35 11.91 4.21
CA MET A 290 7.36 11.37 5.13
C MET A 290 6.16 10.86 4.34
N ARG A 291 5.79 9.60 4.56
CA ARG A 291 4.61 8.98 3.99
C ARG A 291 3.61 8.68 5.09
N VAL A 292 2.42 9.25 4.96
CA VAL A 292 1.34 9.07 5.95
C VAL A 292 0.26 8.17 5.41
N SER A 293 -0.03 7.07 6.10
CA SER A 293 -1.08 6.15 5.68
C SER A 293 -2.46 6.65 6.08
N THR A 294 -3.38 6.67 5.12
CA THR A 294 -4.80 6.97 5.37
C THR A 294 -5.71 6.18 4.43
N ILE A 295 -6.97 6.01 4.83
CA ILE A 295 -8.04 5.42 4.00
C ILE A 295 -9.11 6.43 3.65
N SER A 296 -9.08 7.61 4.26
CA SER A 296 -10.10 8.66 4.11
C SER A 296 -9.62 9.95 4.76
N ALA A 297 -10.15 11.08 4.26
CA ALA A 297 -10.03 12.39 4.90
C ALA A 297 -11.29 12.78 5.71
N LEU A 298 -12.21 11.85 5.92
CA LEU A 298 -13.40 11.98 6.76
C LEU A 298 -13.18 11.26 8.09
N ASP A 299 -13.54 11.91 9.20
CA ASP A 299 -13.31 11.38 10.56
C ASP A 299 -13.98 10.01 10.78
N ASP A 300 -15.26 9.86 10.40
CA ASP A 300 -16.00 8.62 10.67
C ASP A 300 -15.43 7.42 9.89
N HIS A 301 -15.03 7.64 8.63
CA HIS A 301 -14.38 6.62 7.81
C HIS A 301 -13.00 6.28 8.36
N TYR A 302 -12.19 7.29 8.67
CA TYR A 302 -10.87 7.11 9.25
C TYR A 302 -10.94 6.31 10.56
N ASN A 303 -11.85 6.71 11.46
CA ASN A 303 -12.00 6.11 12.79
C ASN A 303 -12.51 4.67 12.72
N ALA A 304 -13.43 4.37 11.80
CA ALA A 304 -13.95 3.02 11.59
C ALA A 304 -12.82 2.02 11.29
N TYR A 305 -11.89 2.39 10.41
CA TYR A 305 -10.78 1.53 10.03
C TYR A 305 -9.60 1.56 11.00
N TYR A 306 -9.04 2.73 11.28
CA TYR A 306 -7.78 2.86 12.04
C TYR A 306 -7.96 2.66 13.54
N LYS A 307 -9.16 2.89 14.08
CA LYS A 307 -9.48 2.81 15.51
C LYS A 307 -8.37 3.45 16.36
N PRO A 308 -8.12 4.77 16.17
CA PRO A 308 -6.95 5.43 16.73
C PRO A 308 -7.00 5.42 18.26
N ARG A 309 -5.84 5.24 18.90
CA ARG A 309 -5.70 5.21 20.37
C ARG A 309 -4.90 6.45 20.81
N GLY A 310 -5.60 7.45 21.31
CA GLY A 310 -4.99 8.68 21.82
C GLY A 310 -4.55 9.69 20.74
N TYR A 311 -5.12 9.60 19.52
CA TYR A 311 -4.97 10.60 18.47
C TYR A 311 -6.22 10.66 17.58
N THR A 312 -6.29 11.66 16.70
CA THR A 312 -7.40 11.91 15.76
C THR A 312 -6.85 12.21 14.36
N LEU A 313 -7.73 12.24 13.34
CA LEU A 313 -7.35 12.68 12.00
C LEU A 313 -6.79 14.12 11.98
N ALA A 314 -7.30 15.00 12.84
CA ALA A 314 -6.75 16.35 13.01
C ALA A 314 -5.30 16.35 13.50
N ASN A 315 -4.90 15.37 14.34
CA ASN A 315 -3.50 15.20 14.72
C ASN A 315 -2.64 14.78 13.52
N VAL A 316 -3.15 13.88 12.68
CA VAL A 316 -2.49 13.44 11.44
C VAL A 316 -2.27 14.63 10.49
N GLU A 317 -3.31 15.44 10.24
CA GLU A 317 -3.22 16.64 9.40
C GLU A 317 -2.16 17.61 9.94
N LYS A 318 -2.16 17.86 11.25
CA LYS A 318 -1.20 18.76 11.91
C LYS A 318 0.24 18.28 11.75
N SER A 319 0.50 16.98 11.85
CA SER A 319 1.83 16.40 11.65
C SER A 319 2.30 16.53 10.19
N LEU A 320 1.42 16.24 9.22
CA LEU A 320 1.69 16.42 7.80
C LEU A 320 2.03 17.87 7.46
N ARG A 321 1.18 18.80 7.92
CA ARG A 321 1.39 20.24 7.73
C ARG A 321 2.74 20.69 8.28
N TYR A 322 3.06 20.29 9.51
CA TYR A 322 4.34 20.64 10.12
C TYR A 322 5.52 20.15 9.27
N ALA A 323 5.51 18.89 8.84
CA ALA A 323 6.58 18.33 8.03
C ALA A 323 6.72 19.07 6.68
N SER A 324 5.61 19.34 5.99
CA SER A 324 5.58 20.12 4.74
C SER A 324 6.16 21.53 4.95
N GLU A 325 5.78 22.22 6.03
CA GLU A 325 6.27 23.57 6.38
C GLU A 325 7.77 23.57 6.70
N GLN A 326 8.32 22.46 7.20
CA GLN A 326 9.78 22.27 7.41
C GLN A 326 10.54 21.80 6.16
N GLY A 327 9.85 21.68 5.02
CA GLY A 327 10.44 21.30 3.73
C GLY A 327 10.63 19.79 3.54
N VAL A 328 10.07 18.94 4.40
CA VAL A 328 10.02 17.49 4.18
C VAL A 328 9.15 17.21 2.96
N TYR A 329 9.58 16.30 2.08
CA TYR A 329 8.76 15.86 0.96
C TYR A 329 7.69 14.90 1.46
N THR A 330 6.50 15.43 1.70
CA THR A 330 5.38 14.70 2.30
C THR A 330 4.51 14.04 1.25
N SER A 331 4.03 12.85 1.58
CA SER A 331 3.11 12.07 0.77
C SER A 331 2.08 11.37 1.63
N ILE A 332 0.98 10.95 1.02
CA ILE A 332 0.06 10.00 1.64
C ILE A 332 0.10 8.65 0.93
N ASN A 333 -0.03 7.59 1.71
CA ASN A 333 -0.32 6.24 1.26
C ASN A 333 -1.82 6.03 1.36
N TYR A 334 -2.54 6.38 0.29
CA TYR A 334 -4.00 6.34 0.26
C TYR A 334 -4.45 4.91 -0.07
N LEU A 335 -5.03 4.23 0.92
CA LEU A 335 -5.53 2.87 0.76
C LEU A 335 -6.91 2.91 0.09
N ILE A 336 -6.93 2.65 -1.22
CA ILE A 336 -8.08 2.87 -2.08
C ILE A 336 -8.96 1.62 -2.27
N PHE A 337 -10.25 1.85 -2.42
CA PHE A 337 -11.28 0.83 -2.59
C PHE A 337 -12.37 1.32 -3.56
N PRO A 338 -12.56 0.65 -4.73
CA PRO A 338 -13.60 1.00 -5.69
C PRO A 338 -15.01 0.98 -5.10
N GLY A 339 -15.78 2.05 -5.32
CA GLY A 339 -17.10 2.30 -4.77
C GLY A 339 -17.12 2.95 -3.38
N VAL A 340 -15.94 3.24 -2.81
CA VAL A 340 -15.80 3.97 -1.53
C VAL A 340 -14.93 5.21 -1.74
N THR A 341 -13.72 5.04 -2.24
CA THR A 341 -12.74 6.13 -2.43
C THR A 341 -13.18 7.14 -3.49
N ASP A 342 -13.92 6.68 -4.48
CA ASP A 342 -14.44 7.40 -5.64
C ASP A 342 -15.88 7.93 -5.44
N ARG A 343 -16.30 8.09 -4.18
CA ARG A 343 -17.52 8.81 -3.82
C ARG A 343 -17.24 10.31 -3.78
N GLU A 344 -18.21 11.12 -4.21
CA GLU A 344 -18.11 12.58 -4.23
C GLU A 344 -17.57 13.15 -2.90
N GLU A 345 -18.12 12.73 -1.75
CA GLU A 345 -17.71 13.22 -0.44
C GLU A 345 -16.26 12.87 -0.04
N GLU A 346 -15.76 11.72 -0.49
CA GLU A 346 -14.38 11.28 -0.21
C GLU A 346 -13.39 12.02 -1.11
N ILE A 347 -13.76 12.25 -2.36
CA ILE A 347 -12.97 13.01 -3.34
C ILE A 347 -12.79 14.45 -2.87
N GLU A 348 -13.89 15.13 -2.52
CA GLU A 348 -13.86 16.50 -2.00
C GLU A 348 -13.01 16.61 -0.73
N ALA A 349 -13.24 15.70 0.23
CA ALA A 349 -12.49 15.70 1.48
C ALA A 349 -10.98 15.50 1.25
N MET A 350 -10.60 14.61 0.34
CA MET A 350 -9.20 14.32 0.05
C MET A 350 -8.51 15.46 -0.68
N ILE A 351 -9.19 16.11 -1.64
CA ILE A 351 -8.68 17.31 -2.32
C ILE A 351 -8.38 18.41 -1.30
N GLU A 352 -9.33 18.68 -0.41
CA GLU A 352 -9.16 19.72 0.60
C GLU A 352 -8.09 19.35 1.63
N PHE A 353 -7.98 18.08 2.03
CA PHE A 353 -6.91 17.59 2.88
C PHE A 353 -5.52 17.76 2.22
N ALA A 354 -5.39 17.42 0.94
CA ALA A 354 -4.15 17.60 0.19
C ALA A 354 -3.77 19.09 0.08
N LYS A 355 -4.73 19.97 -0.24
CA LYS A 355 -4.53 21.43 -0.30
C LYS A 355 -4.08 22.00 1.05
N ARG A 356 -4.73 21.62 2.16
CA ARG A 356 -4.37 22.10 3.51
C ARG A 356 -3.01 21.60 4.00
N THR A 357 -2.67 20.35 3.68
CA THR A 357 -1.39 19.72 4.09
C THR A 357 -0.21 20.10 3.20
N LYS A 358 -0.48 20.58 1.98
CA LYS A 358 0.52 20.88 0.94
C LYS A 358 1.39 19.67 0.62
N LEU A 359 0.84 18.46 0.78
CA LEU A 359 1.52 17.23 0.41
C LEU A 359 1.91 17.26 -1.08
N LYS A 360 2.91 16.48 -1.46
CA LYS A 360 3.49 16.49 -2.81
C LYS A 360 3.15 15.26 -3.63
N LEU A 361 2.66 14.20 -2.99
CA LEU A 361 2.41 12.93 -3.63
C LEU A 361 1.26 12.17 -2.94
N ILE A 362 0.30 11.70 -3.72
CA ILE A 362 -0.70 10.72 -3.31
C ILE A 362 -0.31 9.38 -3.92
N GLN A 363 0.09 8.43 -3.07
CA GLN A 363 0.40 7.07 -3.47
C GLN A 363 -0.88 6.23 -3.39
N MET A 364 -1.44 5.92 -4.55
CA MET A 364 -2.60 5.05 -4.69
C MET A 364 -2.17 3.62 -4.39
N ARG A 365 -2.71 3.07 -3.29
CA ARG A 365 -2.46 1.70 -2.87
C ARG A 365 -3.76 0.95 -2.77
N ASN A 366 -3.84 -0.18 -3.48
CA ASN A 366 -5.00 -1.05 -3.39
C ASN A 366 -5.16 -1.52 -1.93
N LEU A 367 -6.30 -1.21 -1.31
CA LEU A 367 -6.60 -1.68 0.03
C LEU A 367 -6.73 -3.20 0.00
N ASN A 368 -5.90 -3.86 0.81
CA ASN A 368 -5.85 -5.29 0.99
C ASN A 368 -6.83 -5.72 2.08
N ILE A 369 -8.04 -6.13 1.70
CA ILE A 369 -9.10 -6.47 2.63
C ILE A 369 -10.18 -7.32 1.94
N ASP A 370 -10.90 -8.10 2.72
CA ASP A 370 -12.16 -8.71 2.32
C ASP A 370 -13.20 -7.61 1.98
N PRO A 371 -13.74 -7.56 0.74
CA PRO A 371 -14.64 -6.49 0.34
C PRO A 371 -15.89 -6.34 1.20
N GLU A 372 -16.51 -7.45 1.59
CA GLU A 372 -17.71 -7.47 2.43
C GLU A 372 -17.41 -6.93 3.83
N SER A 373 -16.33 -7.42 4.46
CA SER A 373 -15.89 -6.96 5.78
C SER A 373 -15.56 -5.46 5.79
N TYR A 374 -15.00 -4.93 4.69
CA TYR A 374 -14.77 -3.50 4.57
C TYR A 374 -16.10 -2.75 4.47
N LEU A 375 -16.98 -3.10 3.53
CA LEU A 375 -18.24 -2.39 3.33
C LEU A 375 -19.17 -2.39 4.55
N GLU A 376 -19.11 -3.41 5.40
CA GLU A 376 -19.82 -3.44 6.69
C GLU A 376 -19.21 -2.48 7.75
N LEU A 377 -17.94 -2.14 7.60
CA LEU A 377 -17.18 -1.33 8.54
C LEU A 377 -17.33 0.18 8.31
N ILE A 378 -17.31 0.63 7.05
CA ILE A 378 -17.39 2.06 6.72
C ILE A 378 -18.83 2.56 6.64
N PRO A 379 -19.04 3.88 6.86
CA PRO A 379 -20.32 4.51 6.62
C PRO A 379 -20.84 4.32 5.18
N PRO A 380 -22.17 4.29 5.00
CA PRO A 380 -22.79 4.21 3.67
C PRO A 380 -22.48 5.47 2.86
N ALA A 381 -22.58 5.35 1.53
CA ALA A 381 -22.38 6.47 0.61
C ALA A 381 -23.37 7.62 0.90
N GLN A 382 -22.88 8.85 0.84
CA GLN A 382 -23.68 10.07 0.98
C GLN A 382 -23.85 10.81 -0.34
N GLY A 383 -22.89 10.71 -1.25
CA GLY A 383 -22.93 11.24 -2.61
C GLY A 383 -22.82 10.16 -3.69
N ASP A 384 -22.66 10.61 -4.93
CA ASP A 384 -22.57 9.73 -6.09
C ASP A 384 -21.22 9.01 -6.16
N ILE A 385 -21.22 7.79 -6.69
CA ILE A 385 -20.01 7.04 -7.02
C ILE A 385 -19.60 7.40 -8.45
N LEU A 386 -18.49 8.12 -8.61
CA LEU A 386 -18.06 8.63 -9.91
C LEU A 386 -17.23 7.61 -10.72
N GLY A 387 -16.63 6.63 -10.03
CA GLY A 387 -15.69 5.69 -10.63
C GLY A 387 -14.24 6.09 -10.38
N MET A 388 -13.41 5.09 -10.08
CA MET A 388 -12.00 5.27 -9.74
C MET A 388 -11.20 5.99 -10.83
N LYS A 389 -11.49 5.74 -12.11
CA LYS A 389 -10.79 6.39 -13.22
C LYS A 389 -11.10 7.89 -13.26
N GLN A 390 -12.38 8.25 -13.17
CA GLN A 390 -12.83 9.64 -13.10
C GLN A 390 -12.24 10.35 -11.87
N MET A 391 -12.16 9.68 -10.72
CA MET A 391 -11.49 10.21 -9.53
C MET A 391 -10.01 10.55 -9.81
N LEU A 392 -9.26 9.66 -10.48
CA LEU A 392 -7.85 9.91 -10.80
C LEU A 392 -7.68 11.12 -11.73
N GLU A 393 -8.59 11.30 -12.69
CA GLU A 393 -8.63 12.49 -13.56
C GLU A 393 -8.91 13.76 -12.75
N ILE A 394 -9.93 13.75 -11.89
CA ILE A 394 -10.26 14.87 -11.00
C ILE A 394 -9.06 15.25 -10.12
N TYR A 395 -8.38 14.28 -9.51
CA TYR A 395 -7.19 14.58 -8.69
C TYR A 395 -6.06 15.22 -9.49
N ARG A 396 -5.84 14.81 -10.76
CA ARG A 396 -4.83 15.46 -11.61
C ARG A 396 -5.20 16.90 -11.97
N GLU A 397 -6.48 17.17 -12.14
CA GLU A 397 -7.00 18.50 -12.48
C GLU A 397 -7.00 19.44 -11.26
N GLU A 398 -7.49 18.97 -10.11
CA GLU A 398 -7.69 19.76 -8.89
C GLU A 398 -6.42 19.90 -8.02
N LEU A 399 -5.44 19.01 -8.21
CA LEU A 399 -4.19 19.00 -7.46
C LEU A 399 -2.97 19.01 -8.42
N PRO A 400 -2.79 20.05 -9.26
CA PRO A 400 -1.74 20.08 -10.28
C PRO A 400 -0.30 20.05 -9.72
N ASP A 401 -0.13 20.44 -8.46
CA ASP A 401 1.15 20.42 -7.74
C ASP A 401 1.41 19.10 -6.96
N VAL A 402 0.50 18.14 -7.08
CA VAL A 402 0.55 16.85 -6.38
C VAL A 402 0.70 15.73 -7.40
N VAL A 403 1.74 14.92 -7.23
CA VAL A 403 1.93 13.72 -8.05
C VAL A 403 0.91 12.67 -7.62
N ILE A 404 0.24 12.04 -8.59
CA ILE A 404 -0.54 10.82 -8.37
C ILE A 404 0.35 9.64 -8.76
N GLY A 405 0.73 8.82 -7.78
CA GLY A 405 1.71 7.74 -7.94
C GLY A 405 1.33 6.48 -7.18
N SER A 406 2.29 5.59 -6.92
CA SER A 406 2.03 4.31 -6.22
C SER A 406 3.05 3.97 -5.11
N TYR A 407 4.20 4.64 -5.08
CA TYR A 407 5.27 4.38 -4.12
C TYR A 407 6.10 5.65 -3.83
N THR A 408 7.04 5.57 -2.90
CA THR A 408 7.88 6.71 -2.49
C THR A 408 8.79 7.18 -3.62
N HIS A 409 8.74 8.47 -3.94
CA HIS A 409 9.61 9.07 -4.96
C HIS A 409 10.79 9.80 -4.33
N VAL A 410 11.91 9.81 -5.05
CA VAL A 410 12.94 10.82 -4.83
C VAL A 410 12.34 12.19 -5.18
N PRO A 411 12.49 13.22 -4.34
CA PRO A 411 11.96 14.55 -4.64
C PRO A 411 12.49 15.07 -5.97
N PRO A 412 11.65 15.72 -6.81
CA PRO A 412 12.12 16.40 -8.01
C PRO A 412 13.19 17.46 -7.70
N PRO A 413 14.04 17.82 -8.69
CA PRO A 413 15.03 18.87 -8.52
C PRO A 413 14.42 20.16 -7.95
N GLY A 414 15.02 20.68 -6.88
CA GLY A 414 14.53 21.89 -6.19
C GLY A 414 13.41 21.67 -5.17
N GLN A 415 12.86 20.45 -5.05
CA GLN A 415 11.85 20.11 -4.03
C GLN A 415 12.42 19.28 -2.86
N ALA A 416 13.67 18.82 -2.97
CA ALA A 416 14.35 18.15 -1.87
C ALA A 416 14.62 19.12 -0.70
N ARG A 417 14.38 18.65 0.52
CA ARG A 417 14.75 19.38 1.74
C ARG A 417 16.26 19.68 1.73
N PRO A 418 16.69 20.93 1.97
CA PRO A 418 18.10 21.21 2.17
C PRO A 418 18.63 20.41 3.36
N LYS A 419 19.66 19.60 3.12
CA LYS A 419 20.35 18.89 4.20
C LYS A 419 21.29 19.88 4.88
N PHE A 420 21.25 19.93 6.20
CA PHE A 420 22.12 20.83 6.95
C PHE A 420 23.59 20.55 6.59
N ALA A 421 24.31 21.59 6.18
CA ALA A 421 25.74 21.50 5.96
C ALA A 421 26.41 21.06 7.27
N ARG A 422 27.37 20.15 7.18
CA ARG A 422 28.15 19.67 8.33
C ARG A 422 28.71 20.88 9.07
N ALA A 423 28.38 21.03 10.35
CA ALA A 423 28.96 22.06 11.22
C ALA A 423 30.44 21.77 11.50
#